data_AF-A0A0K0DP54-F1
#
_entry.id   AF-A0A0K0DP54-F1
#
_cell.length_a   1.000
_cell.length_b   1.000
_cell.length_c   1.000
_cell.angle_alpha   90.00
_cell.angle_beta   90.00
_cell.angle_gamma   90.00
#
_symmetry.space_group_name_H-M   'P 1'
#
loop_
_entity.id
_entity.type
_entity.pdbx_description
1 polymer ?
#
loop_
_entity_poly.entity_id
_entity_poly.type
_entity_poly.pdbx_seq_one_letter_code
_entity_poly.pdbx_strand_id
1 'polypeptide(L)'
;LDAVATEDNYTAEIIELRREIEQIRQDFADNDNAFFLCSMALVIFFMQCGFAFLEAGAVRSKNTTNILIKNLLDSCISVIGYWSLGWAFAFGDSSNKVVGLFIGHSQFFLNGLKNYPMFFYQYAFAATSATIVSGAVAERCEFANYIVYSTLISTVVYPILTHWGWHKEGWMYRGIQTTGIHTTYMDFAGAGIVHLCGGIISLAAAYIIGPRIGRFSKDGEEDSLQIKGHSVPFVALGGFILMFGFLAFNGGSTADIVQPGEGEIVALAMVNTILCGAFAALTFLIIHYLTKGKWTLLLTINACLTGLSPFYRPKKEKNTKIFPK
;
A
#
# COMPACT_ATOMS: atom_id res chain seq x y z
N LEU A 1 40.10 52.40 15.25
CA LEU A 1 40.22 51.42 14.15
C LEU A 1 39.68 50.04 14.54
N ASP A 2 39.32 49.79 15.81
CA ASP A 2 38.88 48.46 16.29
C ASP A 2 37.35 48.20 16.26
N ALA A 3 36.53 49.19 15.90
CA ALA A 3 35.06 49.06 15.93
C ALA A 3 34.46 48.44 14.64
N VAL A 4 35.20 48.43 13.53
CA VAL A 4 34.74 47.84 12.26
C VAL A 4 35.04 46.34 12.20
N ALA A 5 36.05 45.86 12.94
CA ALA A 5 36.42 44.45 12.98
C ALA A 5 35.46 43.58 13.82
N THR A 6 34.60 44.17 14.64
CA THR A 6 33.69 43.45 15.54
C THR A 6 32.32 43.17 14.91
N GLU A 7 31.72 44.10 14.15
CA GLU A 7 30.41 43.88 13.48
C GLU A 7 30.45 42.80 12.38
N ASP A 8 31.52 42.78 11.57
CA ASP A 8 31.72 41.76 10.53
C ASP A 8 31.91 40.36 11.15
N ASN A 9 32.55 40.29 12.33
CA ASN A 9 32.78 39.05 13.06
C ASN A 9 31.49 38.47 13.66
N TYR A 10 30.65 39.32 14.28
CA TYR A 10 29.33 38.89 14.78
C TYR A 10 28.39 38.47 13.65
N THR A 11 28.48 39.12 12.49
CA THR A 11 27.67 38.75 11.31
C THR A 11 28.08 37.39 10.77
N ALA A 12 29.38 37.09 10.70
CA ALA A 12 29.90 35.78 10.30
C ALA A 12 29.48 34.68 11.29
N GLU A 13 29.59 34.92 12.59
CA GLU A 13 29.17 33.98 13.65
C GLU A 13 27.65 33.72 13.60
N ILE A 14 26.83 34.75 13.38
CA ILE A 14 25.37 34.59 13.20
C ILE A 14 25.05 33.76 11.95
N ILE A 15 25.77 33.95 10.84
CA ILE A 15 25.58 33.17 9.61
C ILE A 15 25.96 31.70 9.86
N GLU A 16 27.06 31.45 10.56
CA GLU A 16 27.50 30.11 10.92
C GLU A 16 26.50 29.42 11.84
N LEU A 17 26.06 30.07 12.92
CA LEU A 17 25.02 29.55 13.82
C LEU A 17 23.70 29.28 13.09
N ARG A 18 23.29 30.14 12.14
CA ARG A 18 22.11 29.88 11.30
C ARG A 18 22.30 28.64 10.43
N ARG A 19 23.49 28.45 9.86
CA ARG A 19 23.82 27.26 9.07
C ARG A 19 23.78 26.00 9.93
N GLU A 20 24.34 26.06 11.14
CA GLU A 20 24.31 24.94 12.09
C GLU A 20 22.88 24.60 12.53
N ILE A 21 22.07 25.61 12.87
CA ILE A 21 20.66 25.41 13.23
C ILE A 21 19.89 24.77 12.07
N GLU A 22 20.12 25.23 10.84
CA GLU A 22 19.46 24.66 9.66
C GLU A 22 19.91 23.23 9.40
N GLN A 23 21.20 22.95 9.55
CA GLN A 23 21.74 21.60 9.42
C GLN A 23 21.15 20.66 10.48
N ILE A 24 21.13 21.08 11.75
CA ILE A 24 20.54 20.31 12.84
C ILE A 24 19.05 20.05 12.56
N ARG A 25 18.30 21.07 12.11
CA ARG A 25 16.89 20.91 11.76
C ARG A 25 16.67 19.91 10.63
N GLN A 26 17.50 19.96 9.59
CA GLN A 26 17.44 19.01 8.48
C GLN A 26 17.77 17.59 8.94
N ASP A 27 18.82 17.42 9.74
CA ASP A 27 19.22 16.12 10.28
C ASP A 27 18.12 15.52 11.18
N PHE A 28 17.47 16.34 12.03
CA PHE A 28 16.31 15.91 12.80
C PHE A 28 15.15 15.51 11.88
N ALA A 29 14.86 16.31 10.86
CA ALA A 29 13.76 16.04 9.94
C ALA A 29 13.95 14.72 9.19
N ASP A 30 15.15 14.47 8.67
CA ASP A 30 15.47 13.26 7.92
C ASP A 30 15.41 12.02 8.82
N ASN A 31 15.90 12.12 10.06
CA ASN A 31 15.85 11.02 11.04
C ASN A 31 14.42 10.70 11.50
N ASP A 32 13.61 11.73 11.77
CA ASP A 32 12.22 11.55 12.21
C ASP A 32 11.34 10.97 11.09
N ASN A 33 11.48 11.47 9.86
CA ASN A 33 10.80 10.92 8.69
C ASN A 33 11.24 9.48 8.41
N ALA A 34 12.54 9.17 8.52
CA ALA A 34 13.05 7.81 8.39
C ALA A 34 12.47 6.87 9.45
N PHE A 35 12.45 7.28 10.72
CA PHE A 35 11.87 6.51 11.81
C PHE A 35 10.38 6.26 11.60
N PHE A 36 9.64 7.29 11.18
CA PHE A 36 8.23 7.21 10.84
C PHE A 36 7.97 6.21 9.71
N LEU A 37 8.66 6.34 8.58
CA LEU A 37 8.51 5.46 7.42
C LEU A 37 8.81 4.00 7.77
N CYS A 38 9.92 3.74 8.48
CA CYS A 38 10.28 2.40 8.92
C CYS A 38 9.22 1.82 9.87
N SER A 39 8.70 2.62 10.80
CA SER A 39 7.66 2.20 11.74
C SER A 39 6.36 1.84 11.01
N MET A 40 5.94 2.68 10.06
CA MET A 40 4.76 2.40 9.23
C MET A 40 4.98 1.17 8.35
N ALA A 41 6.16 1.03 7.74
CA ALA A 41 6.52 -0.13 6.93
C ALA A 41 6.50 -1.45 7.71
N LEU A 42 6.95 -1.46 8.98
CA LEU A 42 6.87 -2.66 9.84
C LEU A 42 5.43 -3.09 10.10
N VAL A 43 4.54 -2.13 10.34
CA VAL A 43 3.11 -2.41 10.54
C VAL A 43 2.46 -2.92 9.24
N ILE A 44 2.84 -2.37 8.10
CA ILE A 44 2.36 -2.84 6.79
C ILE A 44 2.92 -4.23 6.48
N PHE A 45 4.19 -4.49 6.77
CA PHE A 45 4.77 -5.82 6.63
C PHE A 45 4.02 -6.84 7.51
N PHE A 46 3.57 -6.46 8.70
CA PHE A 46 2.74 -7.30 9.56
C PHE A 46 1.36 -7.63 8.94
N MET A 47 0.89 -6.88 7.94
CA MET A 47 -0.29 -7.25 7.15
C MET A 47 -0.12 -8.61 6.44
N GLN A 48 1.11 -9.04 6.14
CA GLN A 48 1.37 -10.36 5.57
C GLN A 48 0.90 -11.48 6.51
N CYS A 49 1.05 -11.31 7.83
CA CYS A 49 0.43 -12.21 8.81
C CYS A 49 -1.09 -12.13 8.77
N GLY A 50 -1.64 -10.93 8.57
CA GLY A 50 -3.08 -10.71 8.40
C GLY A 50 -3.65 -11.49 7.22
N PHE A 51 -3.03 -11.40 6.03
CA PHE A 51 -3.39 -12.17 4.85
C PHE A 51 -3.26 -13.68 5.11
N ALA A 52 -2.14 -14.12 5.71
CA ALA A 52 -1.92 -15.52 6.03
C ALA A 52 -3.03 -16.12 6.91
N PHE A 53 -3.45 -15.44 7.99
CA PHE A 53 -4.54 -15.89 8.85
C PHE A 53 -5.91 -15.80 8.17
N LEU A 54 -6.16 -14.72 7.43
CA LEU A 54 -7.41 -14.50 6.69
C LEU A 54 -7.65 -15.64 5.69
N GLU A 55 -6.64 -15.93 4.88
CA GLU A 55 -6.72 -16.93 3.82
C GLU A 55 -6.68 -18.34 4.37
N ALA A 56 -5.81 -18.62 5.35
CA ALA A 56 -5.77 -19.92 6.01
C ALA A 56 -7.16 -20.27 6.53
N GLY A 57 -7.78 -19.39 7.33
CA GLY A 57 -9.11 -19.61 7.88
C GLY A 57 -10.20 -19.80 6.82
N ALA A 58 -10.05 -19.16 5.66
CA ALA A 58 -11.02 -19.18 4.55
C ALA A 58 -10.91 -20.41 3.63
N VAL A 59 -9.81 -21.18 3.70
CA VAL A 59 -9.65 -22.44 2.94
C VAL A 59 -9.97 -23.68 3.77
N ARG A 60 -10.08 -24.84 3.11
CA ARG A 60 -10.20 -26.14 3.80
C ARG A 60 -8.89 -26.48 4.51
N SER A 61 -8.98 -27.13 5.67
CA SER A 61 -7.83 -27.42 6.55
C SER A 61 -6.68 -28.15 5.86
N LYS A 62 -6.97 -29.05 4.90
CA LYS A 62 -5.95 -29.76 4.12
C LYS A 62 -5.05 -28.86 3.27
N ASN A 63 -5.48 -27.63 3.00
CA ASN A 63 -4.76 -26.66 2.16
C ASN A 63 -4.05 -25.58 2.98
N THR A 64 -4.20 -25.56 4.31
CA THR A 64 -3.67 -24.49 5.17
C THR A 64 -2.16 -24.30 5.02
N THR A 65 -1.38 -25.38 5.09
CA THR A 65 0.09 -25.30 4.94
C THR A 65 0.50 -24.70 3.60
N ASN A 66 -0.19 -25.06 2.52
CA ASN A 66 0.10 -24.52 1.19
C ASN A 66 -0.14 -23.00 1.14
N ILE A 67 -1.20 -22.50 1.80
CA ILE A 67 -1.47 -21.06 1.89
C ILE A 67 -0.44 -20.31 2.74
N LEU A 68 -0.02 -20.88 3.87
CA LEU A 68 0.97 -20.24 4.74
C LEU A 68 2.34 -20.13 4.07
N ILE A 69 2.79 -21.19 3.39
CA ILE A 69 4.06 -21.18 2.65
C ILE A 69 4.02 -20.16 1.50
N LYS A 70 2.86 -20.02 0.85
CA LYS A 70 2.62 -19.05 -0.22
C LYS A 70 2.77 -17.62 0.29
N ASN A 71 2.06 -17.25 1.36
CA ASN A 71 2.17 -15.92 1.97
C ASN A 71 3.61 -15.57 2.41
N LEU A 72 4.35 -16.54 2.97
CA LEU A 72 5.76 -16.35 3.31
C LEU A 72 6.60 -16.08 2.05
N LEU A 73 6.39 -16.87 0.99
CA LEU A 73 7.13 -16.71 -0.25
C LEU A 73 6.79 -15.41 -0.98
N ASP A 74 5.57 -14.90 -0.90
CA ASP A 74 5.27 -13.58 -1.47
C ASP A 74 6.13 -12.49 -0.84
N SER A 75 6.34 -12.55 0.47
CA SER A 75 7.25 -11.62 1.16
C SER A 75 8.70 -11.80 0.68
N CYS A 76 9.21 -13.04 0.68
CA CYS A 76 10.61 -13.31 0.31
C CYS A 76 10.92 -13.04 -1.17
N ILE A 77 10.03 -13.45 -2.07
CA ILE A 77 10.18 -13.22 -3.51
C ILE A 77 10.01 -11.74 -3.81
N SER A 78 9.03 -11.08 -3.19
CA SER A 78 8.81 -9.66 -3.44
C SER A 78 9.99 -8.80 -3.02
N VAL A 79 10.64 -9.10 -1.88
CA VAL A 79 11.82 -8.31 -1.47
C VAL A 79 12.97 -8.49 -2.46
N ILE A 80 13.22 -9.71 -2.95
CA ILE A 80 14.29 -9.99 -3.91
C ILE A 80 13.99 -9.34 -5.27
N GLY A 81 12.76 -9.48 -5.77
CA GLY A 81 12.32 -8.89 -7.03
C GLY A 81 12.36 -7.36 -6.99
N TYR A 82 11.86 -6.78 -5.91
CA TYR A 82 11.83 -5.33 -5.73
C TYR A 82 13.23 -4.74 -5.48
N TRP A 83 14.09 -5.43 -4.72
CA TRP A 83 15.49 -5.05 -4.53
C TRP A 83 16.29 -5.06 -5.85
N SER A 84 16.13 -6.10 -6.66
CA SER A 84 16.95 -6.28 -7.86
C SER A 84 16.58 -5.31 -8.98
N LEU A 85 15.32 -5.32 -9.42
CA LEU A 85 14.84 -4.50 -10.54
C LEU A 85 13.65 -3.60 -10.17
N GLY A 86 12.80 -4.01 -9.22
CA GLY A 86 11.55 -3.30 -8.99
C GLY A 86 11.74 -1.86 -8.51
N TRP A 87 12.65 -1.57 -7.58
CA TRP A 87 12.95 -0.20 -7.18
C TRP A 87 13.44 0.64 -8.37
N ALA A 88 14.31 0.08 -9.20
CA ALA A 88 14.83 0.76 -10.37
C ALA A 88 13.72 1.16 -11.36
N PHE A 89 12.80 0.25 -11.63
CA PHE A 89 11.67 0.50 -12.51
C PHE A 89 10.64 1.47 -11.90
N ALA A 90 10.41 1.40 -10.60
CA ALA A 90 9.46 2.27 -9.90
C ALA A 90 9.98 3.70 -9.72
N PHE A 91 11.18 3.86 -9.17
CA PHE A 91 11.70 5.13 -8.66
C PHE A 91 13.12 5.49 -9.14
N GLY A 92 13.71 4.70 -10.05
CA GLY A 92 14.98 5.05 -10.66
C GLY A 92 14.92 6.32 -11.51
N ASP A 93 16.09 6.77 -11.97
CA ASP A 93 16.20 7.96 -12.83
C ASP A 93 15.30 7.82 -14.06
N SER A 94 14.69 8.95 -14.43
CA SER A 94 13.69 9.08 -15.50
C SER A 94 13.87 10.41 -16.24
N SER A 95 15.10 10.93 -16.26
CA SER A 95 15.48 12.15 -16.96
C SER A 95 15.17 12.11 -18.47
N ASN A 96 15.07 10.93 -19.07
CA ASN A 96 14.60 10.76 -20.45
C ASN A 96 13.11 11.09 -20.58
N LYS A 97 12.77 12.12 -21.37
CA LYS A 97 11.40 12.63 -21.52
C LYS A 97 10.37 11.67 -22.11
N VAL A 98 10.79 10.58 -22.74
CA VAL A 98 9.88 9.58 -23.34
C VAL A 98 9.88 8.31 -22.52
N VAL A 99 11.05 7.72 -22.28
CA VAL A 99 11.17 6.46 -21.52
C VAL A 99 10.80 6.68 -20.05
N GLY A 100 11.23 7.80 -19.47
CA GLY A 100 10.96 8.18 -18.08
C GLY A 100 9.50 8.55 -17.79
N LEU A 101 8.61 8.54 -18.81
CA LEU A 101 7.17 8.58 -18.59
C LEU A 101 6.63 7.22 -18.11
N PHE A 102 7.31 6.13 -18.48
CA PHE A 102 6.80 4.78 -18.32
C PHE A 102 7.62 3.92 -17.37
N ILE A 103 8.93 4.16 -17.24
CA ILE A 103 9.79 3.33 -16.42
C ILE A 103 11.06 4.07 -15.98
N GLY A 104 11.50 3.83 -14.74
CA GLY A 104 12.81 4.24 -14.26
C GLY A 104 13.92 3.32 -14.79
N HIS A 105 15.13 3.85 -14.93
CA HIS A 105 16.24 3.13 -15.58
C HIS A 105 17.58 3.23 -14.83
N SER A 106 17.56 3.40 -13.51
CA SER A 106 18.77 3.41 -12.68
C SER A 106 18.51 2.83 -11.28
N GLN A 107 19.55 2.72 -10.45
CA GLN A 107 19.47 2.14 -9.08
C GLN A 107 19.09 0.66 -9.02
N PHE A 108 19.45 -0.11 -10.06
CA PHE A 108 19.39 -1.58 -10.02
C PHE A 108 20.18 -2.11 -8.82
N PHE A 109 19.64 -3.12 -8.13
CA PHE A 109 20.20 -3.66 -6.89
C PHE A 109 20.45 -2.60 -5.80
N LEU A 110 19.66 -1.52 -5.81
CA LEU A 110 19.79 -0.33 -4.96
C LEU A 110 21.13 0.40 -5.10
N ASN A 111 21.85 0.21 -6.20
CA ASN A 111 23.13 0.86 -6.42
C ASN A 111 22.98 2.40 -6.39
N GLY A 112 23.66 3.05 -5.46
CA GLY A 112 23.60 4.50 -5.27
C GLY A 112 22.33 5.02 -4.58
N LEU A 113 21.47 4.14 -4.06
CA LEU A 113 20.31 4.56 -3.26
C LEU A 113 20.75 5.03 -1.87
N LYS A 114 20.19 6.16 -1.43
CA LYS A 114 20.37 6.69 -0.07
C LYS A 114 19.11 6.56 0.79
N ASN A 115 17.92 6.62 0.17
CA ASN A 115 16.64 6.59 0.89
C ASN A 115 16.16 5.15 1.11
N TYR A 116 16.85 4.43 2.00
CA TYR A 116 16.47 3.07 2.42
C TYR A 116 15.11 2.98 3.15
N PRO A 117 14.70 3.96 3.99
CA PRO A 117 13.36 3.94 4.59
C PRO A 117 12.25 3.89 3.54
N MET A 118 12.36 4.69 2.47
CA MET A 118 11.38 4.67 1.37
C MET A 118 11.42 3.35 0.58
N PHE A 119 12.59 2.76 0.37
CA PHE A 119 12.68 1.43 -0.23
C PHE A 119 11.92 0.39 0.58
N PHE A 120 12.17 0.34 1.89
CA PHE A 120 11.51 -0.63 2.76
C PHE A 120 9.99 -0.43 2.80
N TYR A 121 9.56 0.83 2.84
CA TYR A 121 8.14 1.20 2.77
C TYR A 121 7.49 0.72 1.47
N GLN A 122 8.08 1.03 0.32
CA GLN A 122 7.53 0.68 -1.00
C GLN A 122 7.57 -0.82 -1.29
N TYR A 123 8.60 -1.54 -0.82
CA TYR A 123 8.63 -2.99 -0.86
C TYR A 123 7.41 -3.61 -0.16
N ALA A 124 7.04 -3.10 1.02
CA ALA A 124 5.90 -3.64 1.77
C ALA A 124 4.56 -3.49 0.99
N PHE A 125 4.45 -2.46 0.16
CA PHE A 125 3.31 -2.29 -0.75
C PHE A 125 3.36 -3.26 -1.93
N ALA A 126 4.54 -3.47 -2.52
CA ALA A 126 4.74 -4.45 -3.60
C ALA A 126 4.35 -5.86 -3.12
N ALA A 127 4.81 -6.26 -1.94
CA ALA A 127 4.44 -7.52 -1.32
C ALA A 127 2.93 -7.62 -1.03
N THR A 128 2.31 -6.51 -0.62
CA THR A 128 0.84 -6.44 -0.44
C THR A 128 0.10 -6.65 -1.76
N SER A 129 0.58 -6.09 -2.88
CA SER A 129 -0.06 -6.29 -4.18
C SER A 129 0.04 -7.75 -4.66
N ALA A 130 1.21 -8.38 -4.48
CA ALA A 130 1.42 -9.78 -4.85
C ALA A 130 0.55 -10.74 -4.05
N THR A 131 0.43 -10.53 -2.72
CA THR A 131 -0.33 -11.43 -1.84
C THR A 131 -1.84 -11.42 -2.07
N ILE A 132 -2.42 -10.33 -2.58
CA ILE A 132 -3.84 -10.27 -2.96
C ILE A 132 -4.23 -11.38 -3.95
N VAL A 133 -3.30 -11.79 -4.82
CA VAL A 133 -3.52 -12.85 -5.81
C VAL A 133 -3.63 -14.23 -5.16
N SER A 134 -2.91 -14.45 -4.06
CA SER A 134 -2.77 -15.75 -3.41
C SER A 134 -4.12 -16.31 -2.92
N GLY A 135 -4.94 -15.48 -2.26
CA GLY A 135 -6.28 -15.84 -1.83
C GLY A 135 -7.27 -16.16 -2.97
N ALA A 136 -7.17 -15.47 -4.11
CA ALA A 136 -8.09 -15.67 -5.25
C ALA A 136 -7.91 -17.04 -5.92
N VAL A 137 -6.66 -17.49 -6.00
CA VAL A 137 -6.26 -18.74 -6.66
C VAL A 137 -6.02 -19.89 -5.67
N ALA A 138 -6.38 -19.68 -4.41
CA ALA A 138 -6.25 -20.64 -3.33
C ALA A 138 -6.86 -22.01 -3.67
N GLU A 139 -6.24 -23.06 -3.11
CA GLU A 139 -6.57 -24.49 -3.24
C GLU A 139 -6.40 -25.15 -4.62
N ARG A 140 -6.13 -24.38 -5.69
CA ARG A 140 -6.10 -24.92 -7.07
C ARG A 140 -4.96 -24.41 -7.95
N CYS A 141 -4.28 -23.34 -7.57
CA CYS A 141 -3.05 -22.93 -8.24
C CYS A 141 -1.86 -23.77 -7.79
N GLU A 142 -1.16 -24.35 -8.77
CA GLU A 142 0.10 -25.04 -8.56
C GLU A 142 1.16 -24.11 -7.97
N PHE A 143 2.07 -24.69 -7.19
CA PHE A 143 3.07 -23.95 -6.46
C PHE A 143 4.12 -23.28 -7.37
N ALA A 144 4.51 -23.91 -8.48
CA ALA A 144 5.44 -23.31 -9.43
C ALA A 144 4.87 -22.03 -10.07
N ASN A 145 3.60 -22.08 -10.48
CA ASN A 145 2.91 -20.92 -11.06
C ASN A 145 2.80 -19.77 -10.05
N TYR A 146 2.71 -20.10 -8.75
CA TYR A 146 2.73 -19.12 -7.68
C TYR A 146 4.00 -18.30 -7.65
N ILE A 147 5.15 -18.98 -7.64
CA ILE A 147 6.47 -18.35 -7.63
C ILE A 147 6.61 -17.44 -8.85
N VAL A 148 6.23 -17.94 -10.03
CA VAL A 148 6.34 -17.20 -11.29
C VAL A 148 5.53 -15.91 -11.25
N TYR A 149 4.24 -15.96 -10.91
CA TYR A 149 3.44 -14.73 -10.91
C TYR A 149 3.92 -13.77 -9.82
N SER A 150 4.29 -14.27 -8.63
CA SER A 150 4.75 -13.43 -7.51
C SER A 150 6.03 -12.67 -7.89
N THR A 151 6.97 -13.36 -8.56
CA THR A 151 8.17 -12.72 -9.14
C THR A 151 7.80 -11.67 -10.18
N LEU A 152 6.92 -11.98 -11.14
CA LEU A 152 6.54 -11.04 -12.20
C LEU A 152 5.83 -9.79 -11.66
N ILE A 153 4.94 -9.96 -10.69
CA ILE A 153 4.22 -8.83 -10.06
C ILE A 153 5.23 -7.94 -9.36
N SER A 154 6.02 -8.48 -8.45
CA SER A 154 6.94 -7.70 -7.60
C SER A 154 8.13 -7.10 -8.36
N THR A 155 8.57 -7.72 -9.45
CA THR A 155 9.77 -7.29 -10.20
C THR A 155 9.43 -6.38 -11.37
N VAL A 156 8.25 -6.55 -12.00
CA VAL A 156 7.93 -5.87 -13.27
C VAL A 156 6.58 -5.16 -13.22
N VAL A 157 5.47 -5.89 -13.03
CA VAL A 157 4.12 -5.33 -13.22
C VAL A 157 3.80 -4.24 -12.21
N TYR A 158 3.96 -4.53 -10.91
CA TYR A 158 3.68 -3.56 -9.85
C TYR A 158 4.65 -2.37 -9.91
N PRO A 159 5.98 -2.56 -9.99
CA PRO A 159 6.92 -1.44 -10.11
C PRO A 159 6.65 -0.47 -11.26
N ILE A 160 6.30 -0.98 -12.44
CA ILE A 160 5.98 -0.13 -13.60
C ILE A 160 4.70 0.69 -13.33
N LEU A 161 3.67 0.08 -12.72
CA LEU A 161 2.46 0.80 -12.32
C LEU A 161 2.75 1.84 -11.24
N THR A 162 3.62 1.53 -10.27
CA THR A 162 4.13 2.49 -9.29
C THR A 162 4.80 3.66 -9.98
N HIS A 163 5.62 3.42 -11.01
CA HIS A 163 6.24 4.49 -11.78
C HIS A 163 5.19 5.41 -12.40
N TRP A 164 4.17 4.84 -13.06
CA TRP A 164 3.19 5.63 -13.78
C TRP A 164 2.45 6.61 -12.88
N GLY A 165 2.00 6.17 -11.70
CA GLY A 165 1.14 6.96 -10.83
C GLY A 165 1.81 7.60 -9.61
N TRP A 166 2.98 7.13 -9.17
CA TRP A 166 3.68 7.67 -7.99
C TRP A 166 5.06 8.27 -8.27
N HIS A 167 5.67 7.97 -9.42
CA HIS A 167 6.87 8.69 -9.83
C HIS A 167 6.50 10.05 -10.41
N LYS A 168 7.25 11.11 -10.07
CA LYS A 168 6.95 12.50 -10.49
C LYS A 168 6.93 12.68 -12.01
N GLU A 169 7.75 11.90 -12.72
CA GLU A 169 7.82 11.88 -14.19
C GLU A 169 6.84 10.89 -14.83
N GLY A 170 6.19 10.03 -14.04
CA GLY A 170 5.24 9.04 -14.54
C GLY A 170 4.07 9.67 -15.29
N TRP A 171 3.66 9.05 -16.39
CA TRP A 171 2.66 9.63 -17.28
C TRP A 171 1.30 9.87 -16.60
N MET A 172 0.89 9.01 -15.66
CA MET A 172 -0.37 9.20 -14.91
C MET A 172 -0.21 10.32 -13.89
N TYR A 173 0.93 10.39 -13.20
CA TYR A 173 1.24 11.46 -12.25
C TYR A 173 1.22 12.84 -12.91
N ARG A 174 1.92 12.98 -14.04
CA ARG A 174 1.91 14.22 -14.85
C ARG A 174 0.53 14.50 -15.45
N GLY A 175 -0.13 13.42 -15.85
CA GLY A 175 -1.40 13.41 -16.55
C GLY A 175 -1.41 14.26 -17.82
N ILE A 176 -2.58 14.75 -18.21
CA ILE A 176 -2.75 15.52 -19.44
C ILE A 176 -2.73 17.00 -19.07
N GLN A 177 -1.75 17.73 -19.62
CA GLN A 177 -1.55 19.17 -19.40
C GLN A 177 -1.57 19.89 -20.76
N THR A 178 -2.77 20.08 -21.30
CA THR A 178 -3.01 20.81 -22.57
C THR A 178 -3.75 22.11 -22.29
N THR A 179 -3.90 22.98 -23.29
CA THR A 179 -4.54 24.30 -23.14
C THR A 179 -6.00 24.25 -22.65
N GLY A 180 -6.69 23.11 -22.78
CA GLY A 180 -8.09 22.94 -22.34
C GLY A 180 -8.33 21.81 -21.36
N ILE A 181 -7.33 20.97 -21.07
CA ILE A 181 -7.48 19.82 -20.16
C ILE A 181 -6.25 19.76 -19.25
N HIS A 182 -6.50 19.87 -17.94
CA HIS A 182 -5.54 19.71 -16.87
C HIS A 182 -6.05 18.63 -15.92
N THR A 183 -5.48 17.42 -16.02
CA THR A 183 -5.85 16.30 -15.16
C THR A 183 -4.61 15.54 -14.75
N THR A 184 -4.61 15.03 -13.52
CA THR A 184 -3.55 14.19 -12.96
C THR A 184 -4.19 13.00 -12.27
N TYR A 185 -3.48 11.87 -12.25
CA TYR A 185 -3.88 10.74 -11.45
C TYR A 185 -3.63 11.00 -9.96
N MET A 186 -4.59 10.60 -9.13
CA MET A 186 -4.50 10.71 -7.69
C MET A 186 -4.80 9.35 -7.08
N ASP A 187 -3.79 8.76 -6.45
CA ASP A 187 -3.93 7.57 -5.62
C ASP A 187 -3.08 7.78 -4.37
N PHE A 188 -3.74 8.08 -3.25
CA PHE A 188 -3.02 8.50 -2.05
C PHE A 188 -2.20 7.36 -1.44
N ALA A 189 -2.82 6.19 -1.30
CA ALA A 189 -2.25 5.06 -0.57
C ALA A 189 -2.31 3.74 -1.36
N GLY A 190 -2.73 3.73 -2.63
CA GLY A 190 -2.58 2.54 -3.48
C GLY A 190 -3.89 1.82 -3.73
N ALA A 191 -5.03 2.49 -3.64
CA ALA A 191 -6.32 1.91 -3.98
C ALA A 191 -6.34 1.43 -5.45
N GLY A 192 -5.67 2.14 -6.35
CA GLY A 192 -5.43 1.71 -7.72
C GLY A 192 -4.15 0.90 -7.89
N ILE A 193 -3.01 1.50 -7.56
CA ILE A 193 -1.68 0.93 -7.85
C ILE A 193 -1.45 -0.41 -7.12
N VAL A 194 -1.96 -0.57 -5.90
CA VAL A 194 -1.80 -1.80 -5.11
C VAL A 194 -3.03 -2.70 -5.25
N HIS A 195 -4.19 -2.20 -4.83
CA HIS A 195 -5.38 -3.04 -4.65
C HIS A 195 -6.10 -3.36 -5.95
N LEU A 196 -6.29 -2.38 -6.84
CA LEU A 196 -6.87 -2.65 -8.16
C LEU A 196 -5.91 -3.49 -9.02
N CYS A 197 -4.60 -3.23 -8.98
CA CYS A 197 -3.59 -4.08 -9.63
C CYS A 197 -3.73 -5.54 -9.19
N GLY A 198 -3.62 -5.81 -7.89
CA GLY A 198 -3.77 -7.16 -7.33
C GLY A 198 -5.15 -7.75 -7.65
N GLY A 199 -6.22 -6.95 -7.55
CA GLY A 199 -7.59 -7.38 -7.81
C GLY A 199 -7.87 -7.78 -9.26
N ILE A 200 -7.34 -7.03 -10.23
CA ILE A 200 -7.49 -7.36 -11.66
C ILE A 200 -6.67 -8.59 -12.02
N ILE A 201 -5.46 -8.72 -11.47
CA ILE A 201 -4.64 -9.93 -11.66
C ILE A 201 -5.34 -11.14 -11.02
N SER A 202 -5.89 -11.00 -9.81
CA SER A 202 -6.72 -12.01 -9.15
C SER A 202 -7.92 -12.44 -10.00
N LEU A 203 -8.63 -11.47 -10.60
CA LEU A 203 -9.77 -11.74 -11.47
C LEU A 203 -9.35 -12.52 -12.71
N ALA A 204 -8.30 -12.08 -13.42
CA ALA A 204 -7.78 -12.75 -14.59
C ALA A 204 -7.28 -14.16 -14.27
N ALA A 205 -6.53 -14.33 -13.17
CA ALA A 205 -6.01 -15.62 -12.74
C ALA A 205 -7.15 -16.58 -12.34
N ALA A 206 -8.16 -16.10 -11.62
CA ALA A 206 -9.32 -16.90 -11.25
C ALA A 206 -10.14 -17.33 -12.48
N TYR A 207 -10.26 -16.47 -13.49
CA TYR A 207 -10.92 -16.79 -14.76
C TYR A 207 -10.16 -17.88 -15.54
N ILE A 208 -8.84 -17.73 -15.70
CA ILE A 208 -8.00 -18.67 -16.46
C ILE A 208 -7.92 -20.04 -15.77
N ILE A 209 -7.74 -20.07 -14.44
CA ILE A 209 -7.64 -21.33 -13.69
C ILE A 209 -9.02 -22.02 -13.55
N GLY A 210 -10.09 -21.24 -13.61
CA GLY A 210 -11.45 -21.73 -13.43
C GLY A 210 -11.86 -21.93 -11.97
N PRO A 211 -13.09 -22.42 -11.74
CA PRO A 211 -13.64 -22.59 -10.39
C PRO A 211 -13.03 -23.76 -9.62
N ARG A 212 -13.10 -23.70 -8.29
CA ARG A 212 -12.77 -24.84 -7.44
C ARG A 212 -13.72 -26.00 -7.72
N ILE A 213 -13.17 -27.23 -7.73
CA ILE A 213 -13.98 -28.46 -7.83
C ILE A 213 -15.02 -28.47 -6.71
N GLY A 214 -16.29 -28.65 -7.09
CA GLY A 214 -17.44 -28.64 -6.18
C GLY A 214 -17.95 -27.24 -5.80
N ARG A 215 -17.49 -26.16 -6.45
CA ARG A 215 -18.01 -24.80 -6.22
C ARG A 215 -19.34 -24.55 -6.92
N PHE A 216 -19.50 -25.09 -8.12
CA PHE A 216 -20.71 -25.00 -8.92
C PHE A 216 -21.23 -26.43 -9.15
N SER A 217 -22.54 -26.63 -8.99
CA SER A 217 -23.16 -27.92 -9.31
C SER A 217 -23.07 -28.18 -10.81
N LYS A 218 -23.14 -29.46 -11.22
CA LYS A 218 -23.24 -29.82 -12.64
C LYS A 218 -24.70 -29.61 -13.09
N ASP A 219 -24.87 -29.14 -14.33
CA ASP A 219 -26.11 -28.91 -15.08
C ASP A 219 -27.45 -29.09 -14.34
N GLY A 220 -28.16 -27.97 -14.13
CA GLY A 220 -29.58 -27.95 -13.73
C GLY A 220 -29.86 -27.55 -12.28
N GLU A 221 -28.86 -27.49 -11.40
CA GLU A 221 -29.00 -26.94 -10.05
C GLU A 221 -28.47 -25.50 -9.99
N GLU A 222 -29.35 -24.55 -9.64
CA GLU A 222 -29.06 -23.11 -9.61
C GLU A 222 -28.08 -22.68 -8.49
N ASP A 223 -27.78 -23.55 -7.52
CA ASP A 223 -27.07 -23.14 -6.31
C ASP A 223 -25.55 -23.39 -6.39
N SER A 224 -24.78 -22.30 -6.29
CA SER A 224 -23.35 -22.39 -5.99
C SER A 224 -23.15 -22.99 -4.60
N LEU A 225 -22.49 -24.14 -4.51
CA LEU A 225 -22.18 -24.76 -3.22
C LEU A 225 -21.15 -23.91 -2.47
N GLN A 226 -21.49 -23.50 -1.25
CA GLN A 226 -20.56 -22.77 -0.39
C GLN A 226 -19.46 -23.70 0.12
N ILE A 227 -18.23 -23.49 -0.36
CA ILE A 227 -17.05 -24.13 0.22
C ILE A 227 -16.69 -23.37 1.49
N LYS A 228 -16.98 -23.95 2.66
CA LYS A 228 -16.70 -23.35 3.96
C LYS A 228 -15.19 -23.41 4.26
N GLY A 229 -14.68 -22.31 4.81
CA GLY A 229 -13.35 -22.26 5.41
C GLY A 229 -13.30 -23.07 6.71
N HIS A 230 -12.10 -23.44 7.14
CA HIS A 230 -11.91 -24.33 8.28
C HIS A 230 -11.86 -23.62 9.64
N SER A 231 -11.65 -22.30 9.69
CA SER A 231 -11.52 -21.57 10.97
C SER A 231 -11.99 -20.12 10.87
N VAL A 232 -13.20 -19.85 11.38
CA VAL A 232 -13.74 -18.48 11.53
C VAL A 232 -12.86 -17.59 12.43
N PRO A 233 -12.33 -18.07 13.57
CA PRO A 233 -11.42 -17.27 14.40
C PRO A 233 -10.15 -16.82 13.66
N PHE A 234 -9.59 -17.65 12.76
CA PHE A 234 -8.43 -17.24 11.96
C PHE A 234 -8.80 -16.18 10.94
N VAL A 235 -9.95 -16.30 10.26
CA VAL A 235 -10.43 -15.23 9.37
C VAL A 235 -10.64 -13.92 10.15
N ALA A 236 -11.23 -13.98 11.34
CA ALA A 236 -11.41 -12.82 12.20
C ALA A 236 -10.09 -12.18 12.63
N LEU A 237 -9.14 -12.98 13.12
CA LEU A 237 -7.81 -12.51 13.53
C LEU A 237 -7.08 -11.85 12.35
N GLY A 238 -7.08 -12.49 11.18
CA GLY A 238 -6.49 -11.93 9.97
C GLY A 238 -7.13 -10.59 9.58
N GLY A 239 -8.47 -10.52 9.60
CA GLY A 239 -9.22 -9.30 9.34
C GLY A 239 -8.87 -8.15 10.28
N PHE A 240 -8.74 -8.40 11.59
CA PHE A 240 -8.34 -7.38 12.56
C PHE A 240 -6.88 -6.92 12.37
N ILE A 241 -5.96 -7.84 12.07
CA ILE A 241 -4.56 -7.49 11.75
C ILE A 241 -4.49 -6.61 10.51
N LEU A 242 -5.22 -6.97 9.44
CA LEU A 242 -5.29 -6.16 8.23
C LEU A 242 -5.90 -4.79 8.51
N MET A 243 -6.96 -4.72 9.33
CA MET A 243 -7.57 -3.44 9.71
C MET A 243 -6.58 -2.52 10.46
N PHE A 244 -5.81 -3.08 11.39
CA PHE A 244 -4.71 -2.36 12.05
C PHE A 244 -3.64 -1.90 11.04
N GLY A 245 -3.24 -2.79 10.13
CA GLY A 245 -2.22 -2.50 9.12
C GLY A 245 -2.62 -1.38 8.15
N PHE A 246 -3.88 -1.34 7.73
CA PHE A 246 -4.41 -0.29 6.85
C PHE A 246 -4.29 1.13 7.43
N LEU A 247 -4.27 1.26 8.77
CA LEU A 247 -4.04 2.56 9.40
C LEU A 247 -2.62 3.07 9.09
N ALA A 248 -1.61 2.20 9.15
CA ALA A 248 -0.24 2.53 8.77
C ALA A 248 -0.07 2.64 7.25
N PHE A 249 -0.79 1.83 6.48
CA PHE A 249 -0.82 1.89 5.01
C PHE A 249 -1.22 3.29 4.53
N ASN A 250 -2.36 3.79 5.04
CA ASN A 250 -2.90 5.08 4.61
C ASN A 250 -2.22 6.25 5.33
N GLY A 251 -1.99 6.14 6.65
CA GLY A 251 -1.32 7.20 7.42
C GLY A 251 0.12 7.44 6.96
N GLY A 252 0.86 6.36 6.75
CA GLY A 252 2.26 6.39 6.28
C GLY A 252 2.45 6.93 4.87
N SER A 253 1.39 6.94 4.04
CA SER A 253 1.48 7.40 2.65
C SER A 253 1.68 8.92 2.51
N THR A 254 1.62 9.66 3.64
CA THR A 254 2.09 11.04 3.71
C THR A 254 3.62 11.14 3.52
N ALA A 255 4.35 10.06 3.84
CA ALA A 255 5.80 9.88 3.80
C ALA A 255 6.63 10.75 4.78
N ASP A 256 6.22 12.01 4.98
CA ASP A 256 6.91 12.98 5.84
C ASP A 256 5.99 13.43 6.99
N ILE A 257 6.56 13.77 8.16
CA ILE A 257 5.81 14.18 9.37
C ILE A 257 6.33 15.46 10.06
N VAL A 258 7.42 16.04 9.58
CA VAL A 258 8.14 17.11 10.27
C VAL A 258 7.62 18.50 9.88
N GLN A 259 7.10 18.69 8.66
CA GLN A 259 6.64 20.00 8.22
C GLN A 259 5.29 20.38 8.87
N PRO A 260 5.04 21.69 9.12
CA PRO A 260 3.80 22.14 9.74
C PRO A 260 2.52 21.66 9.05
N GLY A 261 1.79 20.76 9.71
CA GLY A 261 0.52 20.21 9.25
C GLY A 261 0.60 18.80 8.65
N GLU A 262 1.80 18.20 8.52
CA GLU A 262 1.93 16.81 8.05
C GLU A 262 1.33 15.82 9.05
N GLY A 263 1.60 16.01 10.36
CA GLY A 263 0.99 15.17 11.40
C GLY A 263 -0.55 15.22 11.42
N GLU A 264 -1.16 16.36 11.07
CA GLU A 264 -2.62 16.48 10.94
C GLU A 264 -3.14 15.66 9.75
N ILE A 265 -2.42 15.65 8.62
CA ILE A 265 -2.77 14.84 7.44
C ILE A 265 -2.70 13.35 7.78
N VAL A 266 -1.64 12.91 8.49
CA VAL A 266 -1.51 11.52 8.96
C VAL A 266 -2.69 11.13 9.83
N ALA A 267 -3.00 11.94 10.86
CA ALA A 267 -4.12 11.68 11.77
C ALA A 267 -5.47 11.63 11.02
N LEU A 268 -5.72 12.60 10.14
CA LEU A 268 -6.94 12.66 9.34
C LEU A 268 -7.06 11.46 8.39
N ALA A 269 -5.96 11.02 7.76
CA ALA A 269 -5.94 9.82 6.93
C ALA A 269 -6.30 8.57 7.74
N MET A 270 -5.76 8.40 8.94
CA MET A 270 -6.08 7.27 9.82
C MET A 270 -7.54 7.29 10.30
N VAL A 271 -8.05 8.46 10.68
CA VAL A 271 -9.46 8.64 11.09
C VAL A 271 -10.41 8.32 9.94
N ASN A 272 -10.14 8.85 8.74
CA ASN A 272 -10.95 8.55 7.56
C ASN A 272 -10.90 7.06 7.22
N THR A 273 -9.73 6.43 7.33
CA THR A 273 -9.56 5.00 7.08
C THR A 273 -10.47 4.17 7.97
N ILE A 274 -10.40 4.35 9.29
CA ILE A 274 -11.20 3.55 10.22
C ILE A 274 -12.70 3.83 10.09
N LEU A 275 -13.09 5.09 9.84
CA LEU A 275 -14.48 5.45 9.59
C LEU A 275 -15.02 4.79 8.31
N CYS A 276 -14.28 4.86 7.20
CA CYS A 276 -14.69 4.21 5.95
C CYS A 276 -14.84 2.70 6.11
N GLY A 277 -13.90 2.03 6.79
CA GLY A 277 -14.01 0.61 7.12
C GLY A 277 -15.24 0.29 7.98
N ALA A 278 -15.48 1.08 9.05
CA ALA A 278 -16.62 0.90 9.93
C ALA A 278 -17.97 1.09 9.21
N PHE A 279 -18.11 2.16 8.41
CA PHE A 279 -19.32 2.40 7.62
C PHE A 279 -19.53 1.29 6.60
N ALA A 280 -18.50 0.85 5.86
CA ALA A 280 -18.62 -0.24 4.91
C ALA A 280 -19.07 -1.55 5.58
N ALA A 281 -18.49 -1.88 6.74
CA ALA A 281 -18.85 -3.05 7.52
C ALA A 281 -20.31 -3.01 7.99
N LEU A 282 -20.72 -1.91 8.64
CA LEU A 282 -22.07 -1.76 9.19
C LEU A 282 -23.13 -1.68 8.10
N THR A 283 -22.88 -0.91 7.04
CA THR A 283 -23.80 -0.81 5.90
C THR A 283 -24.01 -2.17 5.25
N PHE A 284 -22.92 -2.92 4.99
CA PHE A 284 -23.05 -4.28 4.44
C PHE A 284 -23.82 -5.20 5.38
N LEU A 285 -23.47 -5.19 6.68
CA LEU A 285 -24.09 -6.07 7.67
C LEU A 285 -25.60 -5.82 7.80
N ILE A 286 -26.02 -4.56 7.83
CA ILE A 286 -27.44 -4.17 7.89
C ILE A 286 -28.17 -4.60 6.61
N ILE A 287 -27.63 -4.26 5.43
CA ILE A 287 -28.25 -4.64 4.15
C ILE A 287 -28.34 -6.16 4.03
N HIS A 288 -27.31 -6.90 4.44
CA HIS A 288 -27.31 -8.35 4.43
C HIS A 288 -28.37 -8.92 5.37
N TYR A 289 -28.52 -8.38 6.58
CA TYR A 289 -29.56 -8.79 7.51
C TYR A 289 -30.97 -8.53 6.96
N LEU A 290 -31.21 -7.34 6.39
CA LEU A 290 -32.51 -6.98 5.81
C LEU A 290 -32.89 -7.84 4.59
N THR A 291 -31.91 -8.27 3.79
CA THR A 291 -32.16 -9.04 2.55
C THR A 291 -32.10 -10.55 2.74
N LYS A 292 -31.31 -11.06 3.70
CA LYS A 292 -31.09 -12.50 3.93
C LYS A 292 -31.56 -12.99 5.29
N GLY A 293 -31.98 -12.11 6.19
CA GLY A 293 -32.51 -12.43 7.53
C GLY A 293 -31.47 -12.98 8.51
N LYS A 294 -30.17 -12.85 8.23
CA LYS A 294 -29.08 -13.46 9.02
C LYS A 294 -27.90 -12.50 9.15
N TRP A 295 -27.22 -12.55 10.30
CA TRP A 295 -25.95 -11.86 10.50
C TRP A 295 -24.79 -12.68 9.93
N THR A 296 -23.74 -12.01 9.45
CA THR A 296 -22.58 -12.67 8.84
C THR A 296 -21.29 -11.99 9.27
N LEU A 297 -20.35 -12.74 9.85
CA LEU A 297 -19.06 -12.19 10.27
C LEU A 297 -18.10 -12.06 9.09
N LEU A 298 -17.91 -13.14 8.32
CA LEU A 298 -16.88 -13.21 7.27
C LEU A 298 -17.11 -12.18 6.16
N LEU A 299 -18.35 -12.01 5.72
CA LEU A 299 -18.66 -11.02 4.68
C LEU A 299 -18.56 -9.59 5.22
N THR A 300 -18.85 -9.38 6.51
CA THR A 300 -18.68 -8.07 7.16
C THR A 300 -17.22 -7.69 7.32
N ILE A 301 -16.35 -8.65 7.62
CA ILE A 301 -14.89 -8.44 7.61
C ILE A 301 -14.45 -8.02 6.20
N ASN A 302 -14.87 -8.74 5.16
CA ASN A 302 -14.51 -8.36 3.78
C ASN A 302 -15.04 -6.97 3.40
N ALA A 303 -16.27 -6.63 3.82
CA ALA A 303 -16.83 -5.30 3.60
C ALA A 303 -16.03 -4.21 4.34
N CYS A 304 -15.63 -4.47 5.59
CA CYS A 304 -14.73 -3.60 6.33
C CYS A 304 -13.44 -3.36 5.54
N LEU A 305 -12.73 -4.43 5.16
CA LEU A 305 -11.47 -4.35 4.42
C LEU A 305 -11.61 -3.61 3.08
N THR A 306 -12.75 -3.76 2.40
CA THR A 306 -13.06 -3.01 1.18
C THR A 306 -13.16 -1.51 1.45
N GLY A 307 -13.76 -1.11 2.57
CA GLY A 307 -13.88 0.29 2.98
C GLY A 307 -12.55 0.93 3.41
N LEU A 308 -11.54 0.15 3.79
CA LEU A 308 -10.25 0.65 4.28
C LEU A 308 -9.30 1.14 3.18
N SER A 309 -9.68 1.06 1.91
CA SER A 309 -8.88 1.53 0.75
C SER A 309 -9.39 2.86 0.18
N PRO A 310 -9.31 3.99 0.90
CA PRO A 310 -9.75 5.28 0.40
C PRO A 310 -8.83 5.78 -0.72
N PHE A 311 -9.45 6.30 -1.79
CA PHE A 311 -8.74 6.80 -2.97
C PHE A 311 -8.14 8.19 -2.81
N TYR A 312 -8.65 9.01 -1.88
CA TYR A 312 -8.40 10.45 -1.87
C TYR A 312 -7.52 10.91 -0.71
N ARG A 313 -6.48 11.70 -1.03
CA ARG A 313 -5.65 12.38 -0.02
C ARG A 313 -6.45 13.49 0.66
N PRO A 314 -6.57 13.52 1.99
CA PRO A 314 -7.19 14.65 2.68
C PRO A 314 -6.46 15.95 2.33
N LYS A 315 -7.19 16.97 1.87
CA LYS A 315 -6.61 18.30 1.64
C LYS A 315 -6.69 19.12 2.92
N LYS A 316 -5.62 19.85 3.22
CA LYS A 316 -5.66 20.94 4.19
C LYS A 316 -6.49 22.07 3.58
N GLU A 317 -7.64 22.39 4.17
CA GLU A 317 -8.26 23.68 3.90
C GLU A 317 -7.36 24.78 4.48
N LYS A 318 -6.80 25.62 3.60
CA LYS A 318 -6.23 26.90 4.03
C LYS A 318 -7.43 27.76 4.47
N ASN A 319 -7.68 27.86 5.78
CA ASN A 319 -8.62 28.76 6.47
C ASN A 319 -9.96 28.18 6.95
N THR A 320 -9.92 27.20 7.86
CA THR A 320 -11.05 26.94 8.74
C THR A 320 -10.62 27.08 10.20
N LYS A 321 -10.73 28.31 10.73
CA LYS A 321 -10.80 28.55 12.19
C LYS A 321 -12.12 27.96 12.69
N ILE A 322 -12.20 26.64 12.84
CA ILE A 322 -13.34 25.98 13.45
C ILE A 322 -12.96 25.66 14.88
N PHE A 323 -12.90 26.68 15.72
CA PHE A 323 -13.23 26.63 17.15
C PHE A 323 -13.27 28.10 17.64
N PRO A 324 -14.44 28.66 17.96
CA PRO A 324 -14.47 29.84 18.83
C PRO A 324 -14.00 29.42 20.21
N LYS A 325 -13.17 30.26 20.83
CA LYS A 325 -12.77 30.17 22.24
C LYS A 325 -14.00 30.19 23.16
#